data_AF-A0A924BHJ2-F1
#
_entry.id   AF-A0A924BHJ2-F1
#
_cell.length_a   1.000
_cell.length_b   1.000
_cell.length_c   1.000
_cell.angle_alpha   90.00
_cell.angle_beta   90.00
_cell.angle_gamma   90.00
#
_symmetry.space_group_name_H-M   'P 1'
#
loop_
_entity.id
_entity.type
_entity.pdbx_description
1 polymer ?
#
loop_
_entity_poly.entity_id
_entity_poly.type
_entity_poly.pdbx_seq_one_letter_code
_entity_poly.pdbx_strand_id
1 'polypeptide(L)'
;MLQNILASTLIAALCASATYADTQVVKQLKACGSEAKNSFGTHTEHPIEDEGAGYISVATEDTDATGTKERFTLVNCATRKLVQLNAEYLLTDSSKGLPGSGDLFTFATALSKQNKLANEALFAAAAKAQGYPVKNAQLPPKWSEPAKRADCGCQLFYPETMN
;
A
#
# COMPACT_ATOMS: atom_id res chain seq x y z
N MET A 1 -71.86 -3.81 -25.82
CA MET A 1 -71.62 -4.87 -26.82
C MET A 1 -70.58 -4.37 -27.81
N LEU A 2 -69.66 -5.28 -28.19
CA LEU A 2 -68.58 -5.20 -29.19
C LEU A 2 -67.41 -4.22 -28.86
N GLN A 3 -66.23 -4.66 -28.41
CA GLN A 3 -65.17 -5.54 -28.99
C GLN A 3 -64.42 -4.97 -30.21
N ASN A 4 -63.09 -5.09 -30.09
CA ASN A 4 -62.03 -5.21 -31.11
C ASN A 4 -61.45 -3.88 -31.65
N ILE A 5 -60.12 -3.64 -31.75
CA ILE A 5 -59.01 -4.54 -32.14
C ILE A 5 -57.62 -3.85 -31.87
N LEU A 6 -56.63 -4.68 -31.48
CA LEU A 6 -55.18 -4.70 -31.80
C LEU A 6 -54.36 -3.39 -31.80
N ALA A 7 -53.37 -3.23 -30.90
CA ALA A 7 -51.97 -3.67 -31.02
C ALA A 7 -51.05 -2.62 -31.67
N SER A 8 -49.98 -2.22 -30.96
CA SER A 8 -48.66 -1.78 -31.47
C SER A 8 -47.82 -1.28 -30.27
N THR A 9 -46.93 -2.12 -29.73
CA THR A 9 -45.44 -2.04 -29.84
C THR A 9 -44.84 -0.89 -29.01
N LEU A 10 -44.24 -1.16 -27.84
CA LEU A 10 -42.85 -1.61 -27.61
C LEU A 10 -41.79 -0.55 -28.04
N ILE A 11 -40.73 -0.43 -27.23
CA ILE A 11 -39.52 0.43 -27.31
C ILE A 11 -39.65 1.66 -26.37
N ALA A 12 -38.87 1.85 -25.30
CA ALA A 12 -37.47 1.47 -25.08
C ALA A 12 -37.17 1.15 -23.61
N ALA A 13 -36.56 -0.02 -23.40
CA ALA A 13 -35.51 -0.23 -22.40
C ALA A 13 -34.32 0.72 -22.67
N LEU A 14 -33.39 0.86 -21.72
CA LEU A 14 -32.24 1.80 -21.64
C LEU A 14 -32.64 3.02 -20.78
N CYS A 15 -32.49 3.01 -19.46
CA CYS A 15 -31.20 3.10 -18.80
C CYS A 15 -31.21 2.34 -17.45
N ALA A 16 -31.25 1.02 -17.49
CA ALA A 16 -30.52 0.28 -16.47
C ALA A 16 -29.05 0.32 -16.91
N SER A 17 -28.36 1.43 -16.64
CA SER A 17 -26.92 1.35 -16.51
C SER A 17 -26.69 0.42 -15.34
N ALA A 18 -26.52 -0.88 -15.65
CA ALA A 18 -25.78 -1.77 -14.80
C ALA A 18 -24.42 -1.07 -14.64
N THR A 19 -24.29 -0.25 -13.61
CA THR A 19 -23.00 0.01 -13.00
C THR A 19 -22.48 -1.37 -12.69
N TYR A 20 -21.59 -1.87 -13.55
CA TYR A 20 -20.71 -2.97 -13.20
C TYR A 20 -20.02 -2.49 -11.94
N ALA A 21 -20.56 -2.87 -10.79
CA ALA A 21 -19.91 -2.70 -9.51
C ALA A 21 -18.68 -3.58 -9.61
N ASP A 22 -17.58 -2.95 -10.00
CA ASP A 22 -16.29 -3.58 -10.16
C ASP A 22 -15.99 -4.31 -8.84
N THR A 23 -15.98 -5.64 -8.91
CA THR A 23 -16.00 -6.46 -7.71
C THR A 23 -14.61 -6.46 -7.12
N GLN A 24 -14.39 -5.67 -6.07
CA GLN A 24 -13.13 -5.67 -5.34
C GLN A 24 -12.96 -7.03 -4.65
N VAL A 25 -11.96 -7.79 -5.06
CA VAL A 25 -11.57 -9.04 -4.40
C VAL A 25 -10.53 -8.69 -3.35
N VAL A 26 -10.85 -8.92 -2.07
CA VAL A 26 -9.92 -8.72 -0.95
C VAL A 26 -9.51 -10.08 -0.39
N LYS A 27 -8.21 -10.35 -0.43
CA LYS A 27 -7.58 -11.53 0.16
C LYS A 27 -6.78 -11.10 1.39
N GLN A 28 -7.07 -11.70 2.53
CA GLN A 28 -6.30 -11.49 3.75
C GLN A 28 -5.05 -12.38 3.72
N LEU A 29 -3.89 -11.80 4.00
CA LEU A 29 -2.61 -12.50 4.17
C LEU A 29 -2.28 -12.65 5.67
N LYS A 30 -1.17 -13.31 5.97
CA LYS A 30 -0.68 -13.43 7.36
C LYS A 30 -0.11 -12.10 7.84
N ALA A 31 0.04 -11.95 9.16
CA ALA A 31 0.69 -10.79 9.80
C ALA A 31 0.20 -9.43 9.24
N CYS A 32 -1.12 -9.31 9.06
CA CYS A 32 -1.81 -8.12 8.56
C CYS A 32 -1.48 -7.67 7.14
N GLY A 33 -0.89 -8.54 6.32
CA GLY A 33 -0.90 -8.31 4.90
C GLY A 33 -2.32 -8.46 4.33
N SER A 34 -2.59 -7.77 3.25
CA SER A 34 -3.83 -7.86 2.51
C SER A 34 -3.57 -7.62 1.02
N GLU A 35 -4.39 -8.17 0.15
CA GLU A 35 -4.30 -7.95 -1.29
C GLU A 35 -5.70 -7.64 -1.80
N ALA A 36 -5.88 -6.46 -2.36
CA ALA A 36 -7.13 -6.01 -2.94
C ALA A 36 -6.96 -5.79 -4.45
N LYS A 37 -7.79 -6.43 -5.26
CA LYS A 37 -7.72 -6.34 -6.72
C LYS A 37 -9.08 -6.01 -7.34
N ASN A 38 -9.08 -5.10 -8.30
CA ASN A 38 -10.24 -4.76 -9.12
C ASN A 38 -9.81 -4.55 -10.59
N SER A 39 -10.70 -4.05 -11.45
CA SER A 39 -10.38 -3.81 -12.86
C SER A 39 -9.44 -2.61 -13.10
N PHE A 40 -9.25 -1.74 -12.10
CA PHE A 40 -8.44 -0.53 -12.18
C PHE A 40 -7.02 -0.69 -11.63
N GLY A 41 -6.78 -1.72 -10.82
CA GLY A 41 -5.48 -1.92 -10.19
C GLY A 41 -5.45 -3.01 -9.12
N THR A 42 -4.28 -3.12 -8.50
CA THR A 42 -4.02 -4.00 -7.35
C THR A 42 -3.36 -3.18 -6.24
N HIS A 43 -3.86 -3.36 -5.03
CA HIS A 43 -3.24 -2.87 -3.80
C HIS A 43 -2.80 -4.07 -2.98
N THR A 44 -1.54 -4.09 -2.57
CA THR A 44 -0.96 -5.15 -1.73
C THR A 44 -0.32 -4.52 -0.51
N GLU A 45 -0.77 -4.93 0.68
CA GLU A 45 -0.05 -4.77 1.93
C GLU A 45 0.67 -6.09 2.20
N HIS A 46 2.00 -6.06 2.26
CA HIS A 46 2.78 -7.25 2.56
C HIS A 46 2.66 -7.61 4.04
N PRO A 47 2.78 -8.91 4.39
CA PRO A 47 2.88 -9.33 5.79
C PRO A 47 3.97 -8.54 6.53
N ILE A 48 3.66 -8.10 7.75
CA ILE A 48 4.64 -7.42 8.60
C ILE A 48 5.79 -8.38 8.90
N GLU A 49 7.02 -7.90 8.72
CA GLU A 49 8.23 -8.66 9.05
C GLU A 49 8.85 -8.15 10.36
N ASP A 50 9.36 -9.08 11.18
CA ASP A 50 10.17 -8.78 12.36
C ASP A 50 11.63 -8.63 11.92
N GLU A 51 12.15 -7.41 12.03
CA GLU A 51 13.51 -7.05 11.63
C GLU A 51 14.52 -7.24 12.78
N GLY A 52 14.06 -7.74 13.93
CA GLY A 52 14.84 -7.90 15.14
C GLY A 52 15.03 -6.60 15.92
N ALA A 53 15.60 -6.71 17.13
CA ALA A 53 15.88 -5.57 18.02
C ALA A 53 14.66 -4.65 18.30
N GLY A 54 13.44 -5.18 18.18
CA GLY A 54 12.20 -4.42 18.36
C GLY A 54 11.80 -3.57 17.16
N TYR A 55 12.33 -3.86 15.97
CA TYR A 55 11.93 -3.24 14.72
C TYR A 55 10.97 -4.13 13.94
N ILE A 56 10.00 -3.51 13.28
CA ILE A 56 9.15 -4.17 12.30
C ILE A 56 9.20 -3.40 10.98
N SER A 57 8.97 -4.10 9.87
CA SER A 57 8.79 -3.47 8.57
C SER A 57 7.39 -3.72 8.01
N VAL A 58 6.92 -2.73 7.24
CA VAL A 58 5.65 -2.75 6.53
C VAL A 58 5.90 -2.32 5.10
N ALA A 59 5.52 -3.15 4.14
CA ALA A 59 5.63 -2.83 2.72
C ALA A 59 4.23 -2.76 2.10
N THR A 60 3.98 -1.75 1.26
CA THR A 60 2.73 -1.62 0.51
C THR A 60 3.03 -1.28 -0.95
N GLU A 61 2.33 -1.95 -1.86
CA GLU A 61 2.42 -1.79 -3.31
C GLU A 61 1.05 -1.40 -3.87
N ASP A 62 1.00 -0.35 -4.67
CA ASP A 62 -0.18 0.09 -5.40
C ASP A 62 0.13 0.10 -6.89
N THR A 63 -0.49 -0.78 -7.67
CA THR A 63 -0.33 -0.84 -9.12
C THR A 63 -1.62 -0.47 -9.82
N ASP A 64 -1.58 0.55 -10.67
CA ASP A 64 -2.70 1.01 -11.49
C ASP A 64 -2.28 1.28 -12.95
N ALA A 65 -3.16 1.91 -13.73
CA ALA A 65 -2.88 2.25 -15.14
C ALA A 65 -1.81 3.34 -15.34
N THR A 66 -1.38 4.01 -14.28
CA THR A 66 -0.33 5.06 -14.31
C THR A 66 1.05 4.49 -13.95
N GLY A 67 1.08 3.45 -13.12
CA GLY A 67 2.33 2.86 -12.66
C GLY A 67 2.17 2.01 -11.40
N THR A 68 3.31 1.64 -10.83
CA THR A 68 3.42 1.00 -9.53
C THR A 68 3.98 2.00 -8.52
N LYS A 69 3.40 2.07 -7.34
CA LYS A 69 3.87 2.88 -6.22
C LYS A 69 4.20 1.94 -5.08
N GLU A 70 5.44 1.97 -4.63
CA GLU A 70 5.91 1.17 -3.52
C GLU A 70 6.17 2.08 -2.33
N ARG A 71 5.86 1.57 -1.15
CA ARG A 71 6.15 2.23 0.11
C ARG A 71 6.66 1.20 1.09
N PHE A 72 7.78 1.53 1.73
CA PHE A 72 8.37 0.71 2.78
C PHE A 72 8.50 1.55 4.05
N THR A 73 7.96 1.05 5.16
CA THR A 73 8.02 1.71 6.46
C THR A 73 8.74 0.81 7.45
N LEU A 74 9.83 1.32 8.01
CA LEU A 74 10.52 0.73 9.14
C LEU A 74 10.05 1.41 10.42
N VAL A 75 9.64 0.62 11.42
CA VAL A 75 9.14 1.12 12.71
C VAL A 75 9.98 0.55 13.83
N ASN A 76 10.45 1.41 14.73
CA ASN A 76 11.03 1.01 16.01
C ASN A 76 9.95 1.01 17.08
N CYS A 77 9.64 -0.15 17.61
CA CYS A 77 8.53 -0.32 18.54
C CYS A 77 8.84 0.15 19.96
N ALA A 78 10.13 0.22 20.33
CA ALA A 78 10.55 0.73 21.62
C ALA A 78 10.51 2.26 21.65
N THR A 79 11.06 2.91 20.62
CA THR A 79 11.12 4.38 20.53
C THR A 79 9.91 4.99 19.85
N ARG A 80 9.10 4.17 19.18
CA ARG A 80 7.93 4.56 18.37
C ARG A 80 8.29 5.48 17.19
N LYS A 81 9.56 5.55 16.81
CA LYS A 81 10.02 6.25 15.60
C LYS A 81 9.76 5.41 14.38
N LEU A 82 9.51 6.05 13.24
CA LEU A 82 9.42 5.37 11.97
C LEU A 82 10.11 6.14 10.86
N VAL A 83 10.53 5.39 9.85
CA VAL A 83 11.09 5.89 8.60
C VAL A 83 10.31 5.27 7.46
N GLN A 84 9.75 6.11 6.60
CA GLN A 84 9.05 5.69 5.40
C GLN A 84 9.83 6.09 4.16
N LEU A 85 9.96 5.15 3.24
CA LEU A 85 10.47 5.31 1.90
C LEU A 85 9.32 5.18 0.92
N ASN A 86 9.36 5.96 -0.17
CA ASN A 86 8.40 5.84 -1.27
C ASN A 86 9.16 5.72 -2.59
N ALA A 87 8.62 4.95 -3.52
CA ALA A 87 9.08 4.88 -4.90
C ALA A 87 7.86 4.83 -5.83
N GLU A 88 7.98 5.42 -7.01
CA GLU A 88 6.93 5.43 -8.03
C GLU A 88 7.55 5.08 -9.39
N TYR A 89 6.94 4.10 -10.05
CA TYR A 89 7.36 3.49 -11.29
C TYR A 89 6.28 3.70 -12.34
N LEU A 90 6.43 4.75 -13.15
CA LEU A 90 5.48 5.02 -14.22
C LEU A 90 5.60 3.95 -15.32
N LEU A 91 4.46 3.48 -15.82
CA LEU A 91 4.40 2.46 -16.90
C LEU A 91 5.17 2.89 -18.17
N THR A 92 5.23 4.20 -18.45
CA THR A 92 5.94 4.79 -19.61
C THR A 92 7.44 4.95 -19.41
N ASP A 93 7.93 4.93 -18.17
CA ASP A 93 9.34 5.17 -17.80
C ASP A 93 10.02 3.93 -17.19
N SER A 94 9.48 2.74 -17.46
CA SER A 94 10.01 1.43 -16.99
C SER A 94 11.48 1.16 -17.35
N SER A 95 12.12 2.02 -18.14
CA SER A 95 13.56 1.99 -18.46
C SER A 95 14.43 3.09 -17.82
N LYS A 96 13.87 4.05 -17.07
CA LYS A 96 14.63 5.18 -16.48
C LYS A 96 14.39 5.47 -14.99
N GLY A 97 13.44 4.80 -14.33
CA GLY A 97 12.98 5.14 -12.98
C GLY A 97 13.68 4.44 -11.81
N LEU A 98 14.98 4.15 -11.86
CA LEU A 98 15.67 3.48 -10.73
C LEU A 98 16.60 4.44 -9.98
N PRO A 99 16.37 4.66 -8.68
CA PRO A 99 17.41 5.09 -7.75
C PRO A 99 18.42 3.94 -7.56
N GLY A 100 19.39 3.83 -8.48
CA GLY A 100 20.65 3.06 -8.36
C GLY A 100 20.61 1.54 -8.10
N SER A 101 19.50 0.93 -7.68
CA SER A 101 19.50 -0.35 -6.97
C SER A 101 18.34 -1.32 -7.27
N GLY A 102 17.39 -0.96 -8.14
CA GLY A 102 16.19 -1.78 -8.41
C GLY A 102 14.95 -1.30 -7.66
N ASP A 103 13.93 -2.14 -7.62
CA ASP A 103 12.69 -1.97 -6.85
C ASP A 103 12.99 -1.71 -5.34
N LEU A 104 12.18 -0.85 -4.69
CA LEU A 104 12.38 -0.39 -3.31
C LEU A 104 12.39 -1.55 -2.31
N PHE A 105 11.54 -2.56 -2.53
CA PHE A 105 11.49 -3.76 -1.71
C PHE A 105 12.75 -4.60 -1.86
N THR A 106 13.34 -4.64 -3.05
CA THR A 106 14.64 -5.32 -3.24
C THR A 106 15.74 -4.64 -2.44
N PHE A 107 15.80 -3.30 -2.45
CA PHE A 107 16.72 -2.52 -1.62
C PHE A 107 16.50 -2.78 -0.13
N ALA A 108 15.25 -2.72 0.35
CA ALA A 108 14.92 -2.93 1.75
C ALA A 108 15.22 -4.37 2.21
N THR A 109 14.87 -5.38 1.40
CA THR A 109 15.17 -6.80 1.66
C THR A 109 16.67 -7.05 1.75
N ALA A 110 17.47 -6.40 0.90
CA ALA A 110 18.93 -6.53 0.95
C ALA A 110 19.51 -5.98 2.26
N LEU A 111 18.94 -4.90 2.81
CA LEU A 111 19.32 -4.34 4.10
C LEU A 111 18.85 -5.21 5.28
N SER A 112 17.63 -5.74 5.21
CA SER A 112 17.07 -6.67 6.19
C SER A 112 17.97 -7.90 6.35
N LYS A 113 18.32 -8.57 5.24
CA LYS A 113 19.23 -9.74 5.24
C LYS A 113 20.62 -9.46 5.82
N GLN A 114 21.05 -8.20 5.84
CA GLN A 114 22.32 -7.78 6.42
C GLN A 114 22.18 -7.34 7.89
N ASN A 115 20.99 -7.45 8.50
CA ASN A 115 20.63 -6.90 9.81
C ASN A 115 20.94 -5.39 9.92
N LYS A 116 20.87 -4.67 8.80
CA LYS A 116 21.20 -3.23 8.73
C LYS A 116 19.99 -2.33 8.92
N LEU A 117 18.80 -2.90 9.16
CA LEU A 117 17.58 -2.15 9.43
C LEU A 117 17.43 -1.76 10.91
N ALA A 118 18.24 -2.30 11.83
CA ALA A 118 18.14 -2.03 13.27
C ALA A 118 18.64 -0.63 13.72
N ASN A 119 18.53 0.38 12.85
CA ASN A 119 18.82 1.79 13.14
C ASN A 119 18.11 2.69 12.12
N GLU A 120 17.15 3.49 12.57
CA GLU A 120 16.34 4.35 11.69
C GLU A 120 17.20 5.37 10.92
N ALA A 121 18.19 5.95 11.59
CA ALA A 121 19.03 7.00 11.01
C ALA A 121 19.95 6.46 9.92
N LEU A 122 20.52 5.27 10.12
CA LEU A 122 21.34 4.60 9.10
C LEU A 122 20.48 4.15 7.92
N PHE A 123 19.28 3.62 8.18
CA PHE A 123 18.34 3.26 7.13
C PHE A 123 17.94 4.47 6.28
N ALA A 124 17.55 5.58 6.91
CA ALA A 124 17.23 6.83 6.24
C ALA A 124 18.43 7.37 5.43
N ALA A 125 19.65 7.31 5.97
CA ALA A 125 20.85 7.76 5.27
C ALA A 125 21.16 6.90 4.04
N ALA A 126 21.07 5.57 4.17
CA ALA A 126 21.28 4.64 3.05
C ALA A 126 20.24 4.86 1.94
N ALA A 127 18.98 5.06 2.30
CA ALA A 127 17.90 5.33 1.35
C ALA A 127 18.11 6.66 0.60
N LYS A 128 18.47 7.74 1.31
CA LYS A 128 18.81 9.03 0.69
C LYS A 128 20.00 8.90 -0.27
N ALA A 129 21.02 8.13 0.10
CA ALA A 129 22.20 7.91 -0.74
C ALA A 129 21.85 7.18 -2.05
N GLN A 130 20.80 6.37 -2.05
CA GLN A 130 20.27 5.73 -3.26
C GLN A 130 19.33 6.63 -4.06
N GLY A 131 18.83 7.73 -3.47
CA GLY A 131 17.91 8.67 -4.12
C GLY A 131 16.44 8.47 -3.76
N TYR A 132 16.12 7.62 -2.78
CA TYR A 132 14.75 7.45 -2.33
C TYR A 132 14.26 8.65 -1.49
N PRO A 133 13.04 9.16 -1.74
CA PRO A 133 12.36 10.06 -0.82
C PRO A 133 12.19 9.43 0.55
N VAL A 134 12.64 10.12 1.60
CA VAL A 134 12.56 9.65 2.99
C VAL A 134 11.70 10.57 3.83
N LYS A 135 10.70 10.01 4.51
CA LYS A 135 9.89 10.70 5.53
C LYS A 135 10.16 10.06 6.90
N ASN A 136 10.55 10.87 7.87
CA ASN A 136 10.68 10.45 9.26
C ASN A 136 9.43 10.88 10.02
N ALA A 137 8.88 10.02 10.87
CA ALA A 137 7.76 10.36 11.73
C ALA A 137 7.85 9.64 13.09
N GLN A 138 6.85 9.90 13.92
CA GLN A 138 6.72 9.33 15.26
C GLN A 138 5.30 8.78 15.41
N LEU A 139 5.17 7.54 15.87
CA LEU A 139 3.87 6.97 16.17
C LEU A 139 3.23 7.64 17.38
N PRO A 140 1.89 7.73 17.39
CA PRO A 140 1.13 8.21 18.54
C PRO A 140 1.53 7.47 19.82
N PRO A 141 1.44 8.05 21.03
CA PRO A 141 1.79 7.37 22.27
C PRO A 141 1.07 6.03 22.42
N LYS A 142 1.76 5.05 23.02
CA LYS A 142 1.17 3.73 23.32
C LYS A 142 -0.12 3.92 24.12
N TRP A 143 -1.18 3.20 23.74
CA TRP A 143 -2.52 3.26 24.34
C TRP A 143 -3.37 4.49 24.03
N SER A 144 -2.89 5.42 23.20
CA SER A 144 -3.75 6.48 22.65
C SER A 144 -4.77 5.90 21.66
N GLU A 145 -5.92 6.56 21.48
CA GLU A 145 -6.92 6.15 20.47
C GLU A 145 -6.29 5.97 19.07
N PRO A 146 -5.40 6.87 18.60
CA PRO A 146 -4.71 6.67 17.32
C PRO A 146 -3.76 5.46 17.31
N ALA A 147 -3.11 5.13 18.44
CA ALA A 147 -2.21 3.98 18.52
C ALA A 147 -2.95 2.64 18.41
N LYS A 148 -4.23 2.56 18.79
CA LYS A 148 -5.03 1.33 18.59
C LYS A 148 -5.17 0.95 17.11
N ARG A 149 -4.92 1.88 16.18
CA ARG A 149 -4.99 1.63 14.74
C ARG A 149 -3.63 1.32 14.11
N ALA A 150 -2.53 1.61 14.81
CA ALA A 150 -1.19 1.70 14.24
C ALA A 150 -0.12 1.29 15.27
N ASP A 151 -0.40 0.27 16.09
CA ASP A 151 0.60 -0.24 17.04
C ASP A 151 1.46 -1.33 16.40
N CYS A 152 2.65 -1.51 16.97
CA CYS A 152 3.69 -2.41 16.52
C CYS A 152 3.30 -3.89 16.52
N GLY A 153 2.58 -4.31 15.47
CA GLY A 153 2.34 -5.72 15.23
C GLY A 153 1.36 -5.99 14.12
N CYS A 154 0.31 -5.18 13.97
CA CYS A 154 -0.79 -5.47 13.07
C CYS A 154 -1.93 -4.48 13.31
N GLN A 155 -2.15 -3.49 12.43
CA GLN A 155 -3.48 -2.97 12.11
C GLN A 155 -3.37 -1.87 11.06
N LEU A 156 -4.22 -2.01 10.05
CA LEU A 156 -4.47 -1.10 8.95
C LEU A 156 -4.33 0.38 9.37
N PHE A 157 -3.42 1.07 8.69
CA PHE A 157 -3.24 2.53 8.62
C PHE A 157 -2.14 3.19 9.46
N TYR A 158 -0.88 3.14 8.98
CA TYR A 158 0.06 4.27 9.17
C TYR A 158 -0.15 5.52 8.27
N PRO A 159 -0.92 5.52 7.14
CA PRO A 159 -1.11 6.73 6.33
C PRO A 159 -1.74 7.90 7.08
N GLU A 160 -2.58 7.63 8.09
CA GLU A 160 -3.29 8.68 8.85
C GLU A 160 -2.44 9.35 9.93
N THR A 161 -1.26 8.80 10.26
CA THR A 161 -0.33 9.43 11.22
C THR A 161 0.67 10.38 10.55
N MET A 162 0.55 10.59 9.23
CA MET A 162 1.54 11.28 8.41
C MET A 162 0.99 12.48 7.64
N ASN A 163 0.17 13.31 8.30
CA ASN A 163 0.09 14.72 7.91
C ASN A 163 1.35 15.43 8.41
#